data_AF-A0A0K1E975-F1
#
_entry.id   AF-A0A0K1E975-F1
#
_cell.length_a   1.000
_cell.length_b   1.000
_cell.length_c   1.000
_cell.angle_alpha   90.00
_cell.angle_beta   90.00
_cell.angle_gamma   90.00
#
_symmetry.space_group_name_H-M   'P 1'
#
loop_
_entity.id
_entity.type
_entity.pdbx_description
1 polymer ?
#
loop_
_entity_poly.entity_id
_entity_poly.type
_entity_poly.pdbx_seq_one_letter_code
_entity_poly.pdbx_strand_id
1 'polypeptide(L)'
;MSNSPPPRGGPRPTRRPSADHSLGGTTPPPDGGRPSNPTLYPHADGNRLSGSTLIPPADGSRPGAGPSRRPPSDRPSGTTTPPPPRAYTLPPSAYTTPPPRSSEIPAFELERNDYLVVRYAEQHRLMLITRTSRDYDTLDDLRRTFERVLQTLQGIPRGRTSLLIDSRRAPPRNDPEFEVAFAPLRKATMSHFGQNALLMQSAVGVLQVQRHARNDGIVAGAFISAFDALLYLGLNPDERLLQFLAPAEP
;
A
#
# COMPACT_ATOMS: atom_id res chain seq x y z
N MET A 1 44.62 9.47 -43.81
CA MET A 1 45.37 8.29 -43.33
C MET A 1 46.32 8.76 -42.25
N SER A 2 45.96 8.58 -40.98
CA SER A 2 46.74 9.05 -39.83
C SER A 2 47.02 7.85 -38.93
N ASN A 3 48.29 7.48 -38.80
CA ASN A 3 48.79 6.34 -38.03
C ASN A 3 48.82 6.71 -36.55
N SER A 4 47.91 6.14 -35.76
CA SER A 4 48.02 6.13 -34.30
C SER A 4 48.88 4.94 -33.84
N PRO A 5 49.86 5.14 -32.94
CA PRO A 5 50.68 4.06 -32.40
C PRO A 5 49.91 3.26 -31.32
N PRO A 6 50.24 1.97 -31.12
CA PRO A 6 49.54 1.10 -30.18
C PRO A 6 49.93 1.38 -28.71
N PRO A 7 49.03 1.16 -27.74
CA PRO A 7 49.36 1.26 -26.32
C PRO A 7 50.24 0.07 -25.87
N ARG A 8 51.27 0.42 -25.07
CA ARG A 8 52.25 -0.48 -24.47
C ARG A 8 51.64 -1.30 -23.34
N GLY A 9 52.03 -2.58 -23.30
CA GLY A 9 51.64 -3.55 -22.28
C GLY A 9 52.17 -3.24 -20.88
N GLY A 10 51.38 -3.65 -19.89
CA GLY A 10 51.71 -3.72 -18.47
C GLY A 10 51.19 -5.03 -17.85
N PRO A 11 51.72 -5.44 -16.69
CA PRO A 11 52.04 -6.85 -16.42
C PRO A 11 50.91 -7.68 -15.77
N ARG A 12 50.84 -8.97 -16.16
CA ARG A 12 50.35 -10.11 -15.36
C ARG A 12 51.58 -10.98 -15.01
N PRO A 13 51.54 -11.95 -14.07
CA PRO A 13 50.76 -12.13 -12.84
C PRO A 13 51.65 -12.47 -11.62
N THR A 14 51.21 -12.20 -10.39
CA THR A 14 51.84 -12.83 -9.20
C THR A 14 51.05 -14.06 -8.76
N ARG A 15 51.63 -15.22 -9.07
CA ARG A 15 51.38 -16.55 -8.49
C ARG A 15 51.34 -16.44 -6.95
N ARG A 16 50.25 -16.88 -6.31
CA ARG A 16 50.24 -17.21 -4.87
C ARG A 16 50.38 -18.73 -4.69
N PRO A 17 51.14 -19.18 -3.68
CA PRO A 17 51.46 -20.59 -3.49
C PRO A 17 50.31 -21.39 -2.88
N SER A 18 50.24 -22.65 -3.31
CA SER A 18 49.48 -23.74 -2.73
C SER A 18 49.85 -23.95 -1.26
N ALA A 19 48.83 -24.06 -0.41
CA ALA A 19 48.95 -24.66 0.91
C ALA A 19 48.02 -25.87 0.95
N ASP A 20 48.65 -27.04 0.91
CA ASP A 20 48.15 -28.32 1.37
C ASP A 20 47.82 -28.20 2.86
N HIS A 21 46.59 -28.53 3.27
CA HIS A 21 46.31 -28.97 4.64
C HIS A 21 45.07 -29.86 4.67
N SER A 22 45.35 -31.15 4.80
CA SER A 22 44.78 -32.07 5.78
C SER A 22 43.26 -32.18 5.91
N LEU A 23 42.80 -33.34 5.44
CA LEU A 23 41.63 -34.10 5.85
C LEU A 23 41.33 -33.99 7.36
N GLY A 24 40.13 -33.51 7.69
CA GLY A 24 39.52 -33.59 9.00
C GLY A 24 38.02 -33.77 8.84
N GLY A 25 37.57 -35.02 8.81
CA GLY A 25 36.16 -35.37 8.74
C GLY A 25 35.43 -34.89 9.99
N THR A 26 34.39 -34.07 9.80
CA THR A 26 33.40 -33.76 10.83
C THR A 26 32.05 -34.25 10.33
N THR A 27 31.57 -35.30 10.98
CA THR A 27 30.25 -35.90 10.82
C THR A 27 29.16 -34.85 11.09
N PRO A 28 28.14 -34.69 10.22
CA PRO A 28 27.00 -33.84 10.55
C PRO A 28 26.13 -34.52 11.62
N PRO A 29 25.58 -33.77 12.60
CA PRO A 29 24.62 -34.30 13.56
C PRO A 29 23.29 -34.67 12.89
N PRO A 30 22.52 -35.60 13.47
CA PRO A 30 21.25 -36.06 12.93
C PRO A 30 20.18 -34.95 12.91
N ASP A 31 19.43 -34.99 11.82
CA ASP A 31 18.27 -34.17 11.43
C ASP A 31 17.24 -34.09 12.57
N GLY A 32 17.35 -33.01 13.34
CA GLY A 32 16.42 -32.66 14.42
C GLY A 32 15.21 -31.91 13.86
N GLY A 33 14.11 -32.64 13.65
CA GLY A 33 12.75 -32.13 13.83
C GLY A 33 12.34 -30.93 12.97
N ARG A 34 11.82 -31.20 11.77
CA ARG A 34 10.87 -30.30 11.12
C ARG A 34 9.63 -30.12 12.03
N PRO A 35 9.27 -28.90 12.46
CA PRO A 35 7.90 -28.67 12.89
C PRO A 35 7.01 -28.73 11.65
N SER A 36 6.17 -29.76 11.60
CA SER A 36 4.97 -29.79 10.76
C SER A 36 4.13 -28.59 11.15
N ASN A 37 4.22 -27.50 10.40
CA ASN A 37 3.31 -26.38 10.58
C ASN A 37 2.08 -26.69 9.74
N PRO A 38 0.90 -26.97 10.34
CA PRO A 38 -0.29 -27.24 9.57
C PRO A 38 -0.73 -25.94 8.89
N THR A 39 -0.65 -25.92 7.56
CA THR A 39 -1.42 -25.00 6.74
C THR A 39 -2.90 -25.31 6.94
N LEU A 40 -3.49 -24.77 8.00
CA LEU A 40 -4.94 -24.70 8.15
C LEU A 40 -5.43 -23.55 7.26
N TYR A 41 -5.88 -23.90 6.06
CA TYR A 41 -6.95 -23.15 5.43
C TYR A 41 -8.20 -23.31 6.30
N PRO A 42 -8.83 -22.24 6.81
CA PRO A 42 -10.16 -22.38 7.39
C PRO A 42 -11.14 -22.69 6.26
N HIS A 43 -11.59 -23.94 6.19
CA HIS A 43 -12.90 -24.25 5.64
C HIS A 43 -13.94 -23.51 6.47
N ALA A 44 -14.68 -22.62 5.82
CA ALA A 44 -15.95 -22.14 6.33
C ALA A 44 -16.90 -23.34 6.40
N ASP A 45 -17.31 -23.73 7.60
CA ASP A 45 -18.60 -24.37 7.87
C ASP A 45 -18.77 -24.59 9.38
N GLY A 46 -20.02 -24.50 9.85
CA GLY A 46 -20.44 -25.21 11.06
C GLY A 46 -20.76 -24.37 12.28
N ASN A 47 -21.85 -23.62 12.16
CA ASN A 47 -22.71 -23.13 13.24
C ASN A 47 -22.79 -24.09 14.45
N ARG A 48 -22.28 -23.69 15.63
CA ARG A 48 -22.57 -24.36 16.90
C ARG A 48 -23.01 -23.34 17.95
N LEU A 49 -24.33 -23.35 18.14
CA LEU A 49 -25.04 -22.83 19.31
C LEU A 49 -24.59 -23.58 20.56
N SER A 50 -24.12 -22.87 21.58
CA SER A 50 -24.28 -23.23 22.98
C SER A 50 -24.07 -22.00 23.85
N GLY A 51 -25.13 -21.60 24.53
CA GLY A 51 -25.18 -20.43 25.38
C GLY A 51 -24.44 -20.61 26.71
N SER A 52 -24.17 -19.47 27.34
CA SER A 52 -24.18 -19.36 28.80
C SER A 52 -24.54 -17.93 29.18
N THR A 53 -25.71 -17.84 29.79
CA THR A 53 -26.26 -16.71 30.52
C THR A 53 -25.42 -16.41 31.75
N LEU A 54 -25.05 -15.15 31.98
CA LEU A 54 -24.77 -14.62 33.33
C LEU A 54 -24.92 -13.09 33.35
N ILE A 55 -26.15 -12.69 33.68
CA ILE A 55 -26.61 -11.63 34.60
C ILE A 55 -25.65 -10.43 34.89
N PRO A 56 -26.14 -9.18 34.71
CA PRO A 56 -25.44 -7.95 35.13
C PRO A 56 -25.80 -7.53 36.57
N PRO A 57 -24.96 -6.71 37.23
CA PRO A 57 -25.43 -5.80 38.27
C PRO A 57 -25.42 -4.34 37.83
N ALA A 58 -26.65 -3.83 37.73
CA ALA A 58 -27.19 -2.60 38.32
C ALA A 58 -26.25 -1.48 38.83
N ASP A 59 -26.61 -0.28 38.36
CA ASP A 59 -26.94 0.92 39.13
C ASP A 59 -25.80 1.77 39.73
N GLY A 60 -25.92 3.07 39.47
CA GLY A 60 -24.88 4.07 39.71
C GLY A 60 -25.34 5.46 39.25
N SER A 61 -26.52 5.85 39.70
CA SER A 61 -27.06 7.21 39.75
C SER A 61 -26.01 8.33 39.75
N ARG A 62 -26.19 9.34 38.88
CA ARG A 62 -25.90 10.74 39.24
C ARG A 62 -26.78 11.75 38.47
N PRO A 63 -27.61 12.54 39.18
CA PRO A 63 -28.37 13.65 38.63
C PRO A 63 -27.54 14.94 38.63
N GLY A 64 -27.78 15.83 37.67
CA GLY A 64 -27.11 17.12 37.60
C GLY A 64 -27.76 18.05 36.58
N ALA A 65 -29.05 18.35 36.78
CA ALA A 65 -29.74 19.44 36.10
C ALA A 65 -29.23 20.78 36.64
N GLY A 66 -28.70 21.63 35.76
CA GLY A 66 -28.36 23.03 36.04
C GLY A 66 -29.16 23.96 35.11
N PRO A 67 -29.86 24.99 35.63
CA PRO A 67 -30.75 25.83 34.86
C PRO A 67 -30.06 27.05 34.23
N SER A 68 -30.66 27.51 33.11
CA SER A 68 -30.85 28.90 32.70
C SER A 68 -29.69 29.90 32.76
N ARG A 69 -29.41 30.52 31.60
CA ARG A 69 -29.53 31.98 31.42
C ARG A 69 -29.48 32.34 29.93
N ARG A 70 -30.66 32.62 29.36
CA ARG A 70 -30.79 33.46 28.16
C ARG A 70 -30.66 34.93 28.59
N PRO A 71 -29.87 35.76 27.91
CA PRO A 71 -30.03 37.20 27.95
C PRO A 71 -31.05 37.69 26.89
N PRO A 72 -31.73 38.82 27.15
CA PRO A 72 -32.72 39.42 26.28
C PRO A 72 -32.14 40.30 25.16
N SER A 73 -32.96 40.41 24.11
CA SER A 73 -33.20 41.49 23.17
C SER A 73 -32.35 42.77 23.25
N ASP A 74 -31.85 43.21 22.08
CA ASP A 74 -32.24 44.50 21.48
C ASP A 74 -31.51 44.67 20.14
N ARG A 75 -32.25 44.54 19.03
CA ARG A 75 -31.79 44.99 17.71
C ARG A 75 -32.80 46.00 17.16
N PRO A 76 -32.37 47.25 16.89
CA PRO A 76 -33.24 48.24 16.26
C PRO A 76 -33.52 47.86 14.81
N SER A 77 -34.81 47.87 14.46
CA SER A 77 -35.32 47.78 13.09
C SER A 77 -34.94 49.05 12.32
N GLY A 78 -33.76 49.04 11.68
CA GLY A 78 -33.39 50.01 10.67
C GLY A 78 -33.94 49.58 9.31
N THR A 79 -35.00 50.25 8.84
CA THR A 79 -35.52 50.12 7.48
C THR A 79 -34.51 50.72 6.51
N THR A 80 -33.53 49.93 6.08
CA THR A 80 -32.60 50.32 5.01
C THR A 80 -33.21 49.87 3.69
N THR A 81 -33.72 50.82 2.91
CA THR A 81 -34.14 50.63 1.53
C THR A 81 -33.01 49.94 0.75
N PRO A 82 -33.27 48.79 0.11
CA PRO A 82 -32.24 48.12 -0.69
C PRO A 82 -31.83 49.02 -1.87
N PRO A 83 -30.53 49.15 -2.16
CA PRO A 83 -30.09 49.84 -3.37
C PRO A 83 -30.61 49.09 -4.60
N PRO A 84 -30.86 49.80 -5.73
CA PRO A 84 -31.26 49.16 -6.97
C PRO A 84 -30.22 48.11 -7.38
N PRO A 85 -30.63 46.98 -7.97
CA PRO A 85 -29.72 45.94 -8.40
C PRO A 85 -28.72 46.55 -9.39
N ARG A 86 -27.44 46.61 -9.00
CA ARG A 86 -26.37 46.79 -9.96
C ARG A 86 -26.50 45.67 -10.97
N ALA A 87 -26.52 46.02 -12.26
CA ALA A 87 -26.38 45.06 -13.33
C ALA A 87 -25.02 44.37 -13.15
N TYR A 88 -25.02 43.22 -12.49
CA TYR A 88 -23.87 42.34 -12.43
C TYR A 88 -23.75 41.72 -13.83
N THR A 89 -22.90 42.30 -14.66
CA THR A 89 -22.33 41.58 -15.79
C THR A 89 -21.55 40.42 -15.20
N LEU A 90 -22.18 39.24 -15.17
CA LEU A 90 -21.52 38.00 -14.77
C LEU A 90 -20.26 37.86 -15.64
N PRO A 91 -19.06 37.69 -15.03
CA PRO A 91 -17.88 37.35 -15.81
C PRO A 91 -18.19 36.06 -16.58
N PRO A 92 -17.66 35.90 -17.82
CA PRO A 92 -17.83 34.68 -18.57
C PRO A 92 -17.42 33.50 -17.69
N SER A 93 -18.39 32.61 -17.45
CA SER A 93 -18.31 31.42 -16.60
C SER A 93 -16.91 30.82 -16.64
N ALA A 94 -16.10 31.10 -15.61
CA ALA A 94 -14.84 30.43 -15.41
C ALA A 94 -15.16 28.97 -15.10
N TYR A 95 -14.96 28.12 -16.10
CA TYR A 95 -14.87 26.66 -15.98
C TYR A 95 -15.86 26.05 -14.99
N THR A 96 -17.10 25.85 -15.44
CA THR A 96 -17.93 24.78 -14.88
C THR A 96 -17.23 23.47 -15.22
N THR A 97 -16.31 23.03 -14.38
CA THR A 97 -15.98 21.60 -14.29
C THR A 97 -17.34 20.92 -14.08
N PRO A 98 -17.79 20.03 -14.98
CA PRO A 98 -19.06 19.36 -14.77
C PRO A 98 -19.01 18.72 -13.37
N PRO A 99 -20.10 18.80 -12.58
CA PRO A 99 -20.11 18.17 -11.27
C PRO A 99 -19.67 16.71 -11.45
N PRO A 100 -18.78 16.18 -10.59
CA PRO A 100 -18.37 14.79 -10.69
C PRO A 100 -19.64 13.96 -10.78
N ARG A 101 -19.72 13.09 -11.80
CA ARG A 101 -20.90 12.23 -11.94
C ARG A 101 -21.03 11.50 -10.61
N SER A 102 -22.24 11.45 -10.04
CA SER A 102 -22.57 10.79 -8.75
C SER A 102 -22.19 9.29 -8.66
N SER A 103 -21.50 8.77 -9.66
CA SER A 103 -21.00 7.41 -9.85
C SER A 103 -19.48 7.25 -9.65
N GLU A 104 -18.70 8.32 -9.51
CA GLU A 104 -17.24 8.22 -9.33
C GLU A 104 -16.88 8.06 -7.85
N ILE A 105 -16.10 7.02 -7.51
CA ILE A 105 -15.48 6.92 -6.18
C ILE A 105 -14.56 8.14 -6.02
N PRO A 106 -14.71 8.96 -4.96
CA PRO A 106 -13.75 10.01 -4.66
C PRO A 106 -12.40 9.34 -4.36
N ALA A 107 -11.56 9.33 -5.38
CA ALA A 107 -10.25 8.72 -5.41
C ALA A 107 -9.23 9.81 -5.67
N PHE A 108 -8.31 10.01 -4.74
CA PHE A 108 -7.23 10.96 -4.87
C PHE A 108 -6.02 10.25 -5.47
N GLU A 109 -5.51 10.77 -6.58
CA GLU A 109 -4.15 10.41 -7.01
C GLU A 109 -3.18 11.23 -6.17
N LEU A 110 -2.37 10.55 -5.37
CA LEU A 110 -1.48 11.20 -4.41
C LEU A 110 -0.05 11.32 -4.93
N GLU A 111 0.36 10.41 -5.82
CA GLU A 111 1.69 10.40 -6.42
C GLU A 111 1.65 9.62 -7.75
N ARG A 112 2.34 10.14 -8.76
CA ARG A 112 2.53 9.46 -10.04
C ARG A 112 3.94 9.71 -10.54
N ASN A 113 4.58 8.65 -11.01
CA ASN A 113 5.85 8.68 -11.71
C ASN A 113 5.92 7.54 -12.73
N ASP A 114 7.04 7.43 -13.44
CA ASP A 114 7.22 6.44 -14.51
C ASP A 114 7.12 4.99 -14.03
N TYR A 115 7.27 4.75 -12.72
CA TYR A 115 7.41 3.43 -12.12
C TYR A 115 6.15 2.97 -11.36
N LEU A 116 5.37 3.90 -10.83
CA LEU A 116 4.15 3.59 -10.09
C LEU A 116 3.16 4.75 -10.03
N VAL A 117 1.93 4.41 -9.63
CA VAL A 117 0.87 5.35 -9.29
C VAL A 117 0.33 5.00 -7.91
N VAL A 118 0.16 6.01 -7.05
CA VAL A 118 -0.42 5.90 -5.71
C VAL A 118 -1.78 6.58 -5.69
N ARG A 119 -2.83 5.85 -5.32
CA ARG A 119 -4.20 6.35 -5.22
C ARG A 119 -4.80 6.01 -3.87
N TYR A 120 -5.63 6.90 -3.35
CA TYR A 120 -6.36 6.70 -2.11
C TYR A 120 -7.86 6.86 -2.31
N ALA A 121 -8.61 5.80 -2.03
CA ALA A 121 -10.07 5.81 -2.02
C ALA A 121 -10.57 5.97 -0.58
N GLU A 122 -10.92 7.20 -0.20
CA GLU A 122 -11.25 7.55 1.18
C GLU A 122 -12.46 6.79 1.73
N GLN A 123 -13.50 6.63 0.90
CA GLN A 123 -14.73 5.92 1.26
C GLN A 123 -14.47 4.47 1.70
N HIS A 124 -13.49 3.81 1.07
CA HIS A 124 -13.12 2.42 1.36
C HIS A 124 -11.91 2.31 2.29
N ARG A 125 -11.29 3.44 2.65
CA ARG A 125 -9.99 3.51 3.34
C ARG A 125 -8.98 2.56 2.68
N LEU A 126 -8.89 2.63 1.35
CA LEU A 126 -8.01 1.79 0.55
C LEU A 126 -6.90 2.64 -0.06
N MET A 127 -5.65 2.27 0.25
CA MET A 127 -4.47 2.73 -0.46
C MET A 127 -4.14 1.74 -1.57
N LEU A 128 -4.07 2.21 -2.81
CA LEU A 128 -3.66 1.43 -3.97
C LEU A 128 -2.32 1.93 -4.49
N ILE A 129 -1.35 1.04 -4.59
CA ILE A 129 -0.08 1.29 -5.27
C ILE A 129 -0.03 0.39 -6.51
N THR A 130 -0.07 0.97 -7.70
CA THR A 130 -0.01 0.24 -8.97
C THR A 130 1.37 0.40 -9.59
N ARG A 131 2.10 -0.70 -9.76
CA ARG A 131 3.37 -0.74 -10.50
C ARG A 131 3.11 -0.67 -11.99
N THR A 132 3.91 0.13 -12.69
CA THR A 132 3.93 0.15 -14.16
C THR A 132 4.78 -1.01 -14.69
N SER A 133 4.81 -1.17 -16.01
CA SER A 133 5.69 -2.12 -16.70
C SER A 133 7.12 -1.62 -16.87
N ARG A 134 7.49 -0.49 -16.24
CA ARG A 134 8.83 0.07 -16.34
C ARG A 134 9.76 -0.54 -15.30
N ASP A 135 10.90 -1.01 -15.78
CA ASP A 135 12.04 -1.41 -14.95
C ASP A 135 12.73 -0.19 -14.35
N TYR A 136 13.19 -0.30 -13.11
CA TYR A 136 14.06 0.72 -12.53
C TYR A 136 15.40 0.70 -13.22
N ASP A 137 15.78 1.83 -13.81
CA ASP A 137 17.06 2.02 -14.51
C ASP A 137 18.24 1.85 -13.53
N THR A 138 18.09 2.34 -12.29
CA THR A 138 19.08 2.20 -11.22
C THR A 138 18.43 1.86 -9.87
N LEU A 139 19.23 1.36 -8.91
CA LEU A 139 18.78 1.19 -7.52
C LEU A 139 18.47 2.52 -6.82
N ASP A 140 19.06 3.63 -7.28
CA ASP A 140 18.76 4.95 -6.75
C ASP A 140 17.40 5.46 -7.23
N ASP A 141 16.95 5.06 -8.42
CA ASP A 141 15.60 5.36 -8.89
C ASP A 141 14.56 4.59 -8.07
N LEU A 142 14.85 3.33 -7.72
CA LEU A 142 14.03 2.55 -6.79
C LEU A 142 13.91 3.28 -5.43
N ARG A 143 15.04 3.68 -4.84
CA ARG A 143 15.05 4.37 -3.53
C ARG A 143 14.25 5.66 -3.58
N ARG A 144 14.54 6.54 -4.54
CA ARG A 144 13.83 7.82 -4.72
C ARG A 144 12.33 7.63 -4.92
N THR A 145 11.95 6.63 -5.70
CA THR A 145 10.54 6.30 -5.94
C THR A 145 9.83 5.91 -4.65
N PHE A 146 10.43 5.03 -3.84
CA PHE A 146 9.82 4.60 -2.59
C PHE A 146 9.93 5.64 -1.47
N GLU A 147 10.93 6.51 -1.46
CA GLU A 147 10.99 7.67 -0.56
C GLU A 147 9.80 8.60 -0.81
N ARG A 148 9.47 8.88 -2.07
CA ARG A 148 8.28 9.67 -2.44
C ARG A 148 6.99 8.98 -2.00
N VAL A 149 6.86 7.66 -2.22
CA VAL A 149 5.72 6.89 -1.70
C VAL A 149 5.61 7.03 -0.18
N LEU A 150 6.70 6.81 0.56
CA LEU A 150 6.70 6.92 2.03
C LEU A 150 6.35 8.33 2.50
N GLN A 151 6.76 9.37 1.79
CA GLN A 151 6.35 10.75 2.03
C GLN A 151 4.86 10.94 1.79
N THR A 152 4.31 10.42 0.69
CA THR A 152 2.88 10.44 0.38
C THR A 152 2.03 9.72 1.42
N LEU A 153 2.58 8.69 2.07
CA LEU A 153 1.89 7.99 3.16
C LEU A 153 1.83 8.81 4.46
N GLN A 154 2.56 9.92 4.58
CA GLN A 154 2.46 10.80 5.74
C GLN A 154 1.07 11.45 5.79
N GLY A 155 0.40 11.34 6.94
CA GLY A 155 -0.97 11.86 7.12
C GLY A 155 -2.09 10.85 6.79
N ILE A 156 -1.76 9.71 6.17
CA ILE A 156 -2.73 8.62 6.00
C ILE A 156 -2.82 7.80 7.29
N PRO A 157 -4.03 7.54 7.83
CA PRO A 157 -4.21 6.77 9.06
C PRO A 157 -4.01 5.26 8.81
N ARG A 158 -2.78 4.83 8.53
CA ARG A 158 -2.41 3.47 8.06
C ARG A 158 -3.09 2.35 8.85
N GLY A 159 -3.15 2.44 10.19
CA GLY A 159 -3.76 1.39 11.03
C GLY A 159 -5.27 1.16 10.79
N ARG A 160 -5.94 2.08 10.09
CA ARG A 160 -7.36 1.98 9.69
C ARG A 160 -7.55 1.89 8.17
N THR A 161 -6.45 1.81 7.43
CA THR A 161 -6.40 1.79 5.98
C THR A 161 -5.88 0.42 5.54
N SER A 162 -6.49 -0.14 4.50
CA SER A 162 -5.99 -1.33 3.82
C SER A 162 -5.04 -0.92 2.70
N LEU A 163 -3.96 -1.68 2.49
CA LEU A 163 -3.03 -1.47 1.39
C LEU A 163 -3.19 -2.59 0.37
N LEU A 164 -3.40 -2.22 -0.89
CA LEU A 164 -3.32 -3.10 -2.04
C LEU A 164 -2.16 -2.65 -2.93
N ILE A 165 -1.21 -3.53 -3.21
CA ILE A 165 -0.15 -3.30 -4.17
C ILE A 165 -0.43 -4.14 -5.42
N ASP A 166 -0.74 -3.48 -6.54
CA ASP A 166 -0.90 -4.12 -7.84
C ASP A 166 0.42 -4.18 -8.59
N SER A 167 1.00 -5.38 -8.69
CA SER A 167 2.24 -5.66 -9.39
C SER A 167 2.03 -6.54 -10.62
N ARG A 168 0.80 -6.65 -11.15
CA ARG A 168 0.52 -7.48 -12.33
C ARG A 168 1.27 -7.06 -13.59
N ARG A 169 1.60 -5.77 -13.71
CA ARG A 169 2.38 -5.23 -14.82
C ARG A 169 3.86 -5.09 -14.51
N ALA A 170 4.28 -5.27 -13.25
CA ALA A 170 5.67 -5.12 -12.87
C ALA A 170 6.54 -6.15 -13.62
N PRO A 171 7.68 -5.74 -14.19
CA PRO A 171 8.60 -6.68 -14.81
C PRO A 171 9.08 -7.73 -13.79
N PRO A 172 9.22 -9.00 -14.20
CA PRO A 172 9.78 -10.03 -13.34
C PRO A 172 11.25 -9.71 -13.06
N ARG A 173 11.62 -9.66 -11.78
CA ARG A 173 12.97 -9.30 -11.34
C ARG A 173 13.43 -10.24 -10.22
N ASN A 174 14.67 -10.72 -10.32
CA ASN A 174 15.23 -11.74 -9.42
C ASN A 174 16.71 -11.49 -9.05
N ASP A 175 17.22 -10.28 -9.25
CA ASP A 175 18.60 -9.95 -8.91
C ASP A 175 18.79 -9.74 -7.39
N PRO A 176 19.81 -10.36 -6.78
CA PRO A 176 20.03 -10.27 -5.34
C PRO A 176 20.23 -8.83 -4.83
N GLU A 177 20.90 -7.99 -5.61
CA GLU A 177 21.19 -6.60 -5.24
C GLU A 177 19.91 -5.77 -5.12
N PHE A 178 18.97 -5.94 -6.06
CA PHE A 178 17.65 -5.32 -5.96
C PHE A 178 16.87 -5.82 -4.75
N GLU A 179 16.85 -7.13 -4.50
CA GLU A 179 16.10 -7.65 -3.34
C GLU A 179 16.66 -7.12 -2.01
N VAL A 180 17.99 -7.02 -1.88
CA VAL A 180 18.63 -6.44 -0.70
C VAL A 180 18.26 -4.96 -0.55
N ALA A 181 18.28 -4.19 -1.65
CA ALA A 181 17.90 -2.78 -1.63
C ALA A 181 16.40 -2.57 -1.38
N PHE A 182 15.56 -3.47 -1.88
CA PHE A 182 14.10 -3.34 -1.85
C PHE A 182 13.49 -3.81 -0.53
N ALA A 183 14.05 -4.82 0.13
CA ALA A 183 13.54 -5.37 1.39
C ALA A 183 13.22 -4.31 2.47
N PRO A 184 14.11 -3.37 2.83
CA PRO A 184 13.79 -2.33 3.82
C PRO A 184 12.67 -1.38 3.34
N LEU A 185 12.64 -1.04 2.05
CA LEU A 185 11.61 -0.17 1.46
C LEU A 185 10.24 -0.85 1.46
N ARG A 186 10.19 -2.14 1.11
CA ARG A 186 8.99 -2.98 1.15
C ARG A 186 8.45 -3.06 2.57
N LYS A 187 9.30 -3.33 3.57
CA LYS A 187 8.91 -3.34 4.98
C LYS A 187 8.37 -1.99 5.45
N ALA A 188 9.06 -0.89 5.14
CA ALA A 188 8.60 0.45 5.49
C ALA A 188 7.24 0.77 4.85
N THR A 189 7.05 0.41 3.59
CA THR A 189 5.83 0.67 2.82
C THR A 189 4.64 -0.15 3.31
N MET A 190 4.84 -1.40 3.74
CA MET A 190 3.75 -2.29 4.17
C MET A 190 3.47 -2.26 5.68
N SER A 191 4.36 -1.66 6.47
CA SER A 191 4.19 -1.54 7.92
C SER A 191 2.94 -0.75 8.32
N HIS A 192 2.40 -0.99 9.51
CA HIS A 192 1.33 -0.19 10.12
C HIS A 192 0.00 -0.08 9.36
N PHE A 193 -0.18 -0.73 8.22
CA PHE A 193 -1.47 -0.85 7.57
C PHE A 193 -2.36 -1.86 8.31
N GLY A 194 -3.67 -1.65 8.31
CA GLY A 194 -4.61 -2.57 8.94
C GLY A 194 -4.55 -3.97 8.32
N GLN A 195 -4.42 -4.00 6.99
CA GLN A 195 -4.24 -5.23 6.23
C GLN A 195 -3.53 -4.96 4.89
N ASN A 196 -2.72 -5.91 4.44
CA ASN A 196 -1.93 -5.79 3.21
C ASN A 196 -2.28 -6.90 2.22
N ALA A 197 -2.54 -6.53 0.97
CA ALA A 197 -2.71 -7.47 -0.13
C ALA A 197 -1.78 -7.12 -1.30
N LEU A 198 -1.27 -8.15 -1.97
CA LEU A 198 -0.40 -8.07 -3.13
C LEU A 198 -1.11 -8.75 -4.30
N LEU A 199 -1.28 -8.04 -5.41
CA LEU A 199 -1.88 -8.56 -6.63
C LEU A 199 -0.78 -8.84 -7.67
N MET A 200 -0.67 -10.09 -8.08
CA MET A 200 0.38 -10.61 -8.94
C MET A 200 -0.20 -11.15 -10.24
N GLN A 201 0.60 -11.18 -11.31
CA GLN A 201 0.14 -11.71 -12.60
C GLN A 201 0.02 -13.25 -12.61
N SER A 202 0.87 -13.94 -11.84
CA SER A 202 1.02 -15.39 -11.92
C SER A 202 1.18 -16.05 -10.55
N ALA A 203 0.90 -17.35 -10.48
CA ALA A 203 1.07 -18.16 -9.28
C ALA A 203 2.53 -18.23 -8.80
N VAL A 204 3.48 -18.22 -9.74
CA VAL A 204 4.91 -18.17 -9.42
C VAL A 204 5.25 -16.85 -8.70
N GLY A 205 4.72 -15.73 -9.20
CA GLY A 205 4.88 -14.43 -8.55
C GLY A 205 4.29 -14.40 -7.14
N VAL A 206 3.12 -15.04 -6.93
CA VAL A 206 2.51 -15.21 -5.60
C VAL A 206 3.46 -15.95 -4.65
N LEU A 207 4.03 -17.08 -5.08
CA LEU A 207 4.95 -17.86 -4.24
C LEU A 207 6.23 -17.08 -3.90
N GLN A 208 6.77 -16.34 -4.88
CA GLN A 208 7.94 -15.49 -4.68
C GLN A 208 7.65 -14.40 -3.64
N VAL A 209 6.59 -13.62 -3.82
CA VAL A 209 6.29 -12.51 -2.91
C VAL A 209 5.91 -12.99 -1.51
N GLN A 210 5.23 -14.12 -1.37
CA GLN A 210 4.96 -14.74 -0.07
C GLN A 210 6.24 -15.19 0.65
N ARG A 211 7.26 -15.64 -0.09
CA ARG A 211 8.56 -15.96 0.49
C ARG A 211 9.24 -14.68 1.01
N HIS A 212 9.27 -13.62 0.20
CA HIS A 212 9.85 -12.33 0.60
C HIS A 212 9.13 -11.72 1.81
N ALA A 213 7.80 -11.67 1.78
CA ALA A 213 7.00 -11.14 2.89
C ALA A 213 7.27 -11.89 4.20
N ARG A 214 7.34 -13.23 4.16
CA ARG A 214 7.69 -14.04 5.36
C ARG A 214 9.09 -13.75 5.87
N ASN A 215 10.07 -13.66 4.98
CA ASN A 215 11.46 -13.33 5.35
C ASN A 215 11.57 -11.93 5.98
N ASP A 216 10.75 -10.99 5.51
CA ASP A 216 10.73 -9.60 6.00
C ASP A 216 9.88 -9.43 7.27
N GLY A 217 9.17 -10.48 7.71
CA GLY A 217 8.24 -10.44 8.85
C GLY A 217 6.94 -9.66 8.56
N ILE A 218 6.54 -9.57 7.29
CA ILE A 218 5.36 -8.84 6.83
C ILE A 218 4.19 -9.83 6.70
N VAL A 219 3.06 -9.49 7.32
CA VAL A 219 1.80 -10.21 7.12
C VAL A 219 1.07 -9.57 5.93
N ALA A 220 0.99 -10.31 4.83
CA ALA A 220 0.26 -9.90 3.63
C ALA A 220 -0.30 -11.11 2.88
N GLY A 221 -1.51 -10.96 2.35
CA GLY A 221 -2.07 -11.90 1.38
C GLY A 221 -1.52 -11.63 -0.02
N ALA A 222 -1.36 -12.67 -0.84
CA ALA A 222 -0.93 -12.53 -2.23
C ALA A 222 -1.88 -13.29 -3.15
N PHE A 223 -2.36 -12.62 -4.20
CA PHE A 223 -3.49 -13.05 -5.02
C PHE A 223 -3.20 -12.80 -6.50
N ILE A 224 -3.93 -13.51 -7.37
CA ILE A 224 -3.97 -13.25 -8.81
C ILE A 224 -5.26 -12.52 -9.20
N SER A 225 -6.32 -12.75 -8.42
CA SER A 225 -7.64 -12.14 -8.58
C SER A 225 -7.76 -10.89 -7.73
N ALA A 226 -8.14 -9.77 -8.36
CA ALA A 226 -8.45 -8.53 -7.65
C ALA A 226 -9.65 -8.72 -6.72
N PHE A 227 -10.63 -9.52 -7.13
CA PHE A 227 -11.82 -9.83 -6.35
C PHE A 227 -11.44 -10.50 -5.02
N ASP A 228 -10.61 -11.54 -5.06
CA ASP A 228 -10.18 -12.27 -3.86
C ASP A 228 -9.30 -11.39 -2.95
N ALA A 229 -8.46 -10.54 -3.55
CA ALA A 229 -7.65 -9.59 -2.80
C ALA A 229 -8.53 -8.58 -2.04
N LEU A 230 -9.58 -8.06 -2.67
CA LEU A 230 -10.52 -7.13 -2.04
C LEU A 230 -11.30 -7.80 -0.90
N LEU A 231 -11.82 -9.01 -1.12
CA LEU A 231 -12.48 -9.78 -0.07
C LEU A 231 -11.56 -10.05 1.11
N TYR A 232 -10.29 -10.41 0.84
CA TYR A 232 -9.29 -10.59 1.88
C TYR A 232 -9.12 -9.31 2.71
N LEU A 233 -9.07 -8.14 2.07
CA LEU A 233 -8.99 -6.83 2.74
C LEU A 233 -10.28 -6.42 3.47
N GLY A 234 -11.31 -7.26 3.50
CA GLY A 234 -12.61 -6.97 4.11
C GLY A 234 -13.45 -5.98 3.30
N LEU A 235 -13.16 -5.80 2.02
CA LEU A 235 -13.86 -4.88 1.13
C LEU A 235 -14.85 -5.65 0.25
N ASN A 236 -16.01 -5.04 -0.01
CA ASN A 236 -16.98 -5.59 -0.97
C ASN A 236 -16.51 -5.26 -2.40
N PRO A 237 -16.20 -6.26 -3.24
CA PRO A 237 -15.73 -6.06 -4.61
C PRO A 237 -16.87 -5.68 -5.56
N ASP A 238 -17.44 -4.50 -5.35
CA ASP A 238 -18.42 -3.95 -6.29
C ASP A 238 -17.76 -3.46 -7.59
N GLU A 239 -18.59 -3.19 -8.60
CA GLU A 239 -18.12 -2.75 -9.92
C GLU A 239 -17.28 -1.47 -9.85
N ARG A 240 -17.60 -0.56 -8.94
CA ARG A 240 -16.89 0.72 -8.82
C ARG A 240 -15.49 0.53 -8.26
N LEU A 241 -15.36 -0.30 -7.23
CA LEU A 241 -14.07 -0.61 -6.63
C LEU A 241 -13.20 -1.40 -7.60
N LEU A 242 -13.79 -2.34 -8.35
CA LEU A 242 -13.09 -3.04 -9.43
C LEU A 242 -12.65 -2.09 -10.55
N GLN A 243 -13.48 -1.11 -10.93
CA GLN A 243 -13.12 -0.05 -11.88
C GLN A 243 -11.98 0.83 -11.33
N PHE A 244 -11.96 1.11 -10.02
CA PHE A 244 -10.87 1.85 -9.38
C PHE A 244 -9.53 1.09 -9.45
N LEU A 245 -9.56 -0.24 -9.40
CA LEU A 245 -8.40 -1.11 -9.60
C LEU A 245 -8.03 -1.33 -11.08
N ALA A 246 -8.87 -0.89 -12.01
CA ALA A 246 -8.51 -0.94 -13.42
C ALA A 246 -7.21 -0.15 -13.61
N PRO A 247 -6.26 -0.69 -14.39
CA PRO A 247 -5.01 -0.01 -14.61
C PRO A 247 -5.27 1.39 -15.18
N ALA A 248 -4.64 2.40 -14.61
CA ALA A 248 -4.60 3.70 -15.26
C ALA A 248 -3.94 3.49 -16.64
N GLU A 249 -4.64 3.90 -17.70
CA GLU A 249 -4.02 4.02 -19.02
C GLU A 249 -2.78 4.92 -18.87
N PRO A 250 -1.62 4.51 -19.42
CA PRO A 250 -0.38 5.28 -19.34
C PRO A 250 -0.49 6.64 -20.04
#